data_AF-A0A7W4Q8S7-F1
#
_entry.id   AF-A0A7W4Q8S7-F1
#
_cell.length_a   1.000
_cell.length_b   1.000
_cell.length_c   1.000
_cell.angle_alpha   90.00
_cell.angle_beta   90.00
_cell.angle_gamma   90.00
#
_symmetry.space_group_name_H-M   'P 1'
#
loop_
_entity.id
_entity.type
_entity.pdbx_description
1 polymer ?
#
loop_
_entity_poly.entity_id
_entity_poly.type
_entity_poly.pdbx_seq_one_letter_code
_entity_poly.pdbx_strand_id
1 'polypeptide(L)'
;MDVRQDTHSKVIGYLLWIFGFLGAHRFYYGKPVTGTIWFFTFGLLFIGWIIDLFLIPAMDREADLRFNAGDTDYNVAWILLTFLGVFGVHRMYQGKWISGILYLLTGGLFLLGVLYDFWTLNTQVSIVNAKRS
;
A
#
# COMPACT_ATOMS: atom_id res chain seq x y z
N MET A 1 -18.87 16.22 -15.52
CA MET A 1 -17.64 15.42 -15.70
C MET A 1 -17.37 14.78 -14.36
N ASP A 2 -17.55 13.47 -14.25
CA ASP A 2 -17.28 12.77 -13.01
C ASP A 2 -15.75 12.79 -12.80
N VAL A 3 -15.28 13.61 -11.87
CA VAL A 3 -13.86 13.69 -11.54
C VAL A 3 -13.54 12.37 -10.85
N ARG A 4 -13.11 11.36 -11.63
CA ARG A 4 -12.55 10.12 -11.08
C ARG A 4 -11.51 10.54 -10.05
N GLN A 5 -11.79 10.23 -8.79
CA GLN A 5 -10.89 10.55 -7.69
C GLN A 5 -9.74 9.55 -7.78
N ASP A 6 -8.54 10.03 -8.10
CA ASP A 6 -7.32 9.22 -8.11
C ASP A 6 -7.06 8.74 -6.67
N THR A 7 -7.05 7.42 -6.46
CA THR A 7 -6.83 6.83 -5.14
C THR A 7 -5.35 6.77 -4.78
N HIS A 8 -4.50 6.51 -5.77
CA HIS A 8 -3.06 6.35 -5.65
C HIS A 8 -2.34 7.37 -6.55
N SER A 9 -1.18 7.84 -6.10
CA SER A 9 -0.31 8.71 -6.87
C SER A 9 0.68 7.93 -7.73
N LYS A 10 0.66 8.19 -9.04
CA LYS A 10 1.68 7.72 -10.00
C LYS A 10 3.09 8.12 -9.58
N VAL A 11 3.27 9.33 -9.05
CA VAL A 11 4.57 9.82 -8.59
C VAL A 11 5.11 8.94 -7.48
N ILE A 12 4.27 8.61 -6.49
CA ILE A 12 4.65 7.69 -5.41
C ILE A 12 4.91 6.28 -5.96
N GLY A 13 4.11 5.82 -6.92
CA GLY A 13 4.37 4.57 -7.64
C GLY A 13 5.77 4.51 -8.25
N TYR A 14 6.21 5.58 -8.94
CA TYR A 14 7.55 5.66 -9.51
C TYR A 14 8.65 5.81 -8.46
N LEU A 15 8.40 6.52 -7.34
CA LEU A 15 9.35 6.57 -6.22
C LEU A 15 9.56 5.18 -5.60
N LEU A 16 8.47 4.43 -5.39
CA LEU A 16 8.52 3.05 -4.88
C LEU A 16 9.14 2.07 -5.90
N TRP A 17 9.06 2.38 -7.19
CA TRP A 17 9.69 1.59 -8.25
C TRP A 17 11.23 1.63 -8.21
N ILE A 18 11.85 2.69 -7.67
CA ILE A 18 13.31 2.74 -7.46
C ILE A 18 13.75 1.57 -6.56
N PHE A 19 12.95 1.24 -5.55
CA PHE A 19 13.12 0.06 -4.68
C PHE A 19 12.25 -1.12 -5.15
N GLY A 20 11.82 -1.08 -6.42
CA GLY A 20 10.80 -1.94 -6.99
C GLY A 20 11.23 -3.39 -7.17
N PHE A 21 12.53 -3.69 -7.12
CA PHE A 21 13.03 -5.07 -7.05
C PHE A 21 12.53 -5.82 -5.80
N LEU A 22 12.13 -5.10 -4.75
CA LEU A 22 11.46 -5.65 -3.57
C LEU A 22 9.93 -5.77 -3.73
N GLY A 23 9.36 -5.33 -4.86
CA GLY A 23 7.91 -5.37 -5.13
C GLY A 23 7.09 -4.26 -4.48
N ALA A 24 7.70 -3.24 -3.87
CA ALA A 24 7.03 -2.19 -3.09
C ALA A 24 5.88 -1.49 -3.82
N HIS A 25 6.09 -1.09 -5.08
CA HIS A 25 5.06 -0.44 -5.91
C HIS A 25 3.87 -1.38 -6.22
N ARG A 26 4.08 -2.71 -6.27
CA ARG A 26 3.00 -3.68 -6.49
C ARG A 26 2.11 -3.84 -5.26
N PHE A 27 2.70 -3.82 -4.06
CA PHE A 27 1.92 -3.77 -2.83
C PHE A 27 1.11 -2.49 -2.75
N TYR A 28 1.74 -1.36 -3.07
CA TYR A 28 1.10 -0.05 -3.13
C TYR A 28 -0.14 -0.05 -4.03
N TYR A 29 -0.06 -0.55 -5.25
CA TYR A 29 -1.22 -0.68 -6.15
C TYR A 29 -2.15 -1.87 -5.88
N GLY A 30 -2.06 -2.51 -4.71
CA GLY A 30 -3.00 -3.56 -4.31
C GLY A 30 -2.85 -4.87 -5.08
N LYS A 31 -1.62 -5.23 -5.47
CA LYS A 31 -1.26 -6.52 -6.06
C LYS A 31 -0.32 -7.34 -5.15
N PRO A 32 -0.78 -7.71 -3.94
CA PRO A 32 0.09 -8.28 -2.90
C PRO A 32 0.73 -9.61 -3.29
N VAL A 33 0.02 -10.49 -4.01
CA VAL A 33 0.57 -11.78 -4.49
C VAL A 33 1.76 -11.55 -5.42
N THR A 34 1.61 -10.68 -6.43
CA THR A 34 2.72 -10.37 -7.34
C THR A 34 3.82 -9.58 -6.64
N GLY A 35 3.50 -8.73 -5.67
CA GLY A 35 4.49 -8.05 -4.83
C GLY A 35 5.36 -9.05 -4.05
N THR A 36 4.75 -10.08 -3.46
CA THR A 36 5.47 -11.15 -2.75
C THR A 36 6.37 -11.96 -3.70
N ILE A 37 5.88 -12.28 -4.90
CA ILE A 37 6.70 -12.93 -5.92
C ILE A 37 7.91 -12.07 -6.26
N TRP A 38 7.71 -10.77 -6.49
CA TRP A 38 8.80 -9.82 -6.77
C TRP A 38 9.80 -9.80 -5.62
N PHE A 39 9.36 -9.68 -4.38
CA PHE A 39 10.22 -9.65 -3.20
C PHE A 39 11.16 -10.87 -3.12
N PHE A 40 10.64 -12.08 -3.30
CA PHE A 40 11.45 -13.31 -3.21
C PHE A 40 12.29 -13.61 -4.46
N THR A 41 12.03 -12.94 -5.58
CA THR A 41 12.73 -13.18 -6.86
C THR A 41 13.57 -12.00 -7.33
N PHE A 42 13.67 -10.95 -6.51
CA PHE A 42 14.26 -9.66 -6.87
C PHE A 42 13.64 -9.10 -8.18
N GLY A 43 12.31 -9.12 -8.25
CA GLY A 43 11.53 -8.69 -9.42
C GLY A 43 11.70 -9.56 -10.66
N LEU A 44 11.89 -10.87 -10.44
CA LEU A 44 12.23 -11.91 -11.42
C LEU A 44 13.55 -11.66 -12.15
N LEU A 45 14.64 -11.52 -11.38
CA LEU A 45 16.00 -11.27 -11.90
C LEU A 45 16.13 -9.93 -12.64
N PHE A 46 15.52 -8.87 -12.07
CA PHE A 46 15.55 -7.48 -12.57
C PHE A 46 14.84 -7.19 -13.90
N ILE A 47 14.46 -8.21 -14.68
CA ILE A 47 13.73 -8.01 -15.94
C ILE A 47 12.31 -7.48 -15.65
N GLY A 48 11.61 -8.10 -14.69
CA GLY A 48 10.28 -7.66 -14.28
C GLY A 48 10.28 -6.24 -13.73
N TRP A 49 11.34 -5.85 -13.01
CA TRP A 49 11.54 -4.48 -12.54
C TRP A 49 11.61 -3.45 -13.68
N ILE A 50 12.29 -3.76 -14.79
CA ILE A 50 12.33 -2.86 -15.96
C ILE A 50 10.94 -2.78 -16.62
N ILE A 51 10.26 -3.92 -16.77
CA ILE A 51 8.91 -3.98 -17.36
C ILE A 51 7.91 -3.16 -16.51
N ASP A 52 8.08 -3.14 -15.19
CA ASP A 52 7.21 -2.39 -14.29
C ASP A 52 7.15 -0.89 -14.59
N LEU A 53 8.21 -0.31 -15.16
CA LEU A 53 8.20 1.09 -15.61
C LEU A 53 7.00 1.40 -16.52
N PHE A 54 6.63 0.45 -17.38
CA PHE A 54 5.51 0.58 -18.30
C PHE A 54 4.17 0.11 -17.70
N LEU A 55 4.21 -0.75 -16.67
CA LEU A 55 3.00 -1.28 -16.05
C LEU A 55 2.40 -0.35 -15.00
N ILE A 56 3.19 0.56 -14.40
CA ILE A 56 2.72 1.49 -13.36
C ILE A 56 1.43 2.24 -13.76
N PRO A 57 1.33 2.87 -14.95
CA PRO A 57 0.10 3.56 -15.35
C PRO A 57 -1.12 2.63 -15.47
N ALA A 58 -0.93 1.35 -15.79
CA ALA A 58 -2.02 0.38 -15.85
C ALA A 58 -2.44 -0.08 -14.45
N MET A 59 -1.48 -0.32 -13.56
CA MET A 59 -1.74 -0.70 -12.16
C MET A 59 -2.47 0.40 -11.39
N ASP A 60 -2.09 1.65 -11.66
CA ASP A 60 -2.74 2.85 -11.13
C ASP A 60 -4.22 2.92 -11.49
N ARG A 61 -4.55 2.84 -12.80
CA ARG A 61 -5.95 2.79 -13.26
C ARG A 61 -6.74 1.62 -12.68
N GLU A 62 -6.10 0.47 -12.52
CA GLU A 62 -6.74 -0.70 -11.90
C GLU A 62 -7.03 -0.46 -10.41
N ALA A 63 -6.12 0.22 -9.70
CA ALA A 63 -6.32 0.58 -8.30
C ALA A 63 -7.52 1.54 -8.14
N ASP A 64 -7.62 2.57 -9.00
CA ASP A 64 -8.75 3.52 -8.97
C ASP A 64 -10.11 2.86 -9.23
N LEU A 65 -10.14 1.77 -10.01
CA LEU A 65 -11.36 1.00 -10.26
C LEU A 65 -11.71 0.05 -9.09
N ARG A 66 -10.72 -0.38 -8.32
CA ARG A 66 -10.88 -1.40 -7.26
C ARG A 66 -11.11 -0.81 -5.88
N PHE A 67 -10.72 0.43 -5.64
CA PHE A 67 -10.65 1.02 -4.32
C PHE A 67 -11.50 2.28 -4.21
N ASN A 68 -12.10 2.50 -3.03
CA ASN A 68 -12.97 3.63 -2.77
C ASN A 68 -12.16 4.84 -2.27
N ALA A 69 -12.19 5.94 -3.01
CA ALA A 69 -11.68 7.23 -2.54
C ALA A 69 -12.52 7.75 -1.36
N GLY A 70 -11.91 8.56 -0.50
CA GLY A 70 -12.55 9.16 0.67
C GLY A 70 -11.53 9.90 1.54
N ASP A 71 -11.95 10.29 2.75
CA ASP A 71 -11.14 11.13 3.65
C ASP A 71 -9.82 10.49 4.09
N THR A 72 -9.72 9.15 4.09
CA THR A 72 -8.49 8.44 4.43
C THR A 72 -7.67 8.24 3.16
N ASP A 73 -6.53 8.93 3.08
CA ASP A 73 -5.66 8.93 1.91
C ASP A 73 -4.75 7.69 1.88
N TYR A 74 -4.70 7.00 0.74
CA TYR A 74 -3.89 5.80 0.54
C TYR A 74 -2.39 6.09 0.59
N ASN A 75 -1.95 7.19 -0.02
CA ASN A 75 -0.56 7.62 -0.05
C ASN A 75 -0.04 7.86 1.36
N VAL A 76 -0.80 8.61 2.16
CA VAL A 76 -0.45 8.90 3.56
C VAL A 76 -0.41 7.61 4.36
N ALA A 77 -1.42 6.74 4.23
CA ALA A 77 -1.43 5.45 4.91
C ALA A 77 -0.20 4.59 4.57
N TRP A 78 0.23 4.57 3.30
CA TRP A 78 1.42 3.87 2.83
C TRP A 78 2.73 4.46 3.36
N ILE A 79 2.87 5.78 3.37
CA ILE A 79 4.03 6.48 3.95
C ILE A 79 4.12 6.16 5.45
N LEU A 80 3.00 6.25 6.16
CA LEU A 80 2.93 5.92 7.59
C LEU A 80 3.28 4.45 7.85
N LEU A 81 2.79 3.51 7.04
CA LEU A 81 3.14 2.08 7.17
C LEU A 81 4.64 1.87 6.94
N THR A 82 5.22 2.54 5.94
CA THR A 82 6.63 2.36 5.57
C THR A 82 7.59 2.84 6.66
N PHE A 83 7.34 4.02 7.24
CA PHE A 83 8.27 4.63 8.19
C PHE A 83 7.89 4.43 9.66
N LEU A 84 6.60 4.30 9.95
CA LEU A 84 6.06 4.23 11.32
C LEU A 84 5.18 2.99 11.54
N GLY A 85 5.22 2.01 10.63
CA GLY A 85 4.38 0.82 10.66
C GLY A 85 4.57 -0.02 11.91
N VAL A 86 5.80 -0.18 12.38
CA VAL A 86 6.13 -0.90 13.63
C VAL A 86 5.45 -0.26 14.85
N PHE A 87 5.23 1.05 14.82
CA PHE A 87 4.53 1.77 15.89
C PHE A 87 3.01 1.80 15.71
N GLY A 88 2.48 1.29 14.60
CA GLY A 88 1.04 1.22 14.34
C GLY A 88 0.39 2.55 13.95
N VAL A 89 1.17 3.57 13.59
CA VAL A 89 0.66 4.93 13.31
C VAL A 89 -0.30 4.94 12.11
N HIS A 90 -0.04 4.12 11.09
CA HIS A 90 -0.96 3.95 9.95
C HIS A 90 -2.33 3.40 10.37
N ARG A 91 -2.38 2.53 11.39
CA ARG A 91 -3.66 2.02 11.93
C ARG A 91 -4.40 3.10 12.70
N MET A 92 -3.69 3.92 13.48
CA MET A 92 -4.28 5.07 14.18
C MET A 92 -4.82 6.11 13.19
N TYR A 93 -4.10 6.36 12.08
CA TYR A 93 -4.55 7.22 10.99
C TYR A 93 -5.86 6.74 10.36
N GLN A 94 -6.05 5.41 10.22
CA GLN A 94 -7.33 4.81 9.79
C GLN A 94 -8.43 4.85 10.88
N GLY A 95 -8.17 5.42 12.05
CA GLY A 95 -9.08 5.43 13.21
C GLY A 95 -9.09 4.13 14.03
N LYS A 96 -8.21 3.16 13.75
CA LYS A 96 -8.15 1.86 14.44
C LYS A 96 -7.26 1.91 15.67
N TRP A 97 -7.60 2.79 16.62
CA TRP A 97 -6.82 3.10 17.82
C TRP A 97 -6.41 1.87 18.63
N ILE A 98 -7.35 0.96 18.90
CA ILE A 98 -7.06 -0.25 19.70
C ILE A 98 -5.92 -1.05 19.06
N SER A 99 -6.03 -1.36 17.76
CA SER A 99 -4.99 -2.11 17.05
C SER A 99 -3.68 -1.33 16.88
N GLY A 100 -3.74 0.00 16.76
CA GLY A 100 -2.55 0.86 16.70
C GLY A 100 -1.78 0.88 18.02
N ILE A 101 -2.47 1.00 19.15
CA ILE A 101 -1.87 0.93 20.48
C ILE A 101 -1.27 -0.45 20.73
N LEU A 102 -1.95 -1.52 20.31
CA LEU A 102 -1.38 -2.86 20.37
C LEU A 102 -0.07 -2.95 19.57
N TYR A 103 -0.01 -2.42 18.35
CA TYR A 103 1.23 -2.35 17.57
C TYR A 103 2.32 -1.59 18.32
N LEU A 104 2.01 -0.41 18.86
CA LEU A 104 2.97 0.39 19.62
C LEU A 104 3.57 -0.38 20.81
N LEU A 105 2.74 -1.11 21.56
CA LEU A 105 3.19 -1.86 22.75
C LEU A 105 3.90 -3.18 22.42
N THR A 106 3.74 -3.70 21.20
CA THR A 106 4.24 -5.03 20.81
C THR A 106 5.28 -4.99 19.68
N GLY A 107 5.65 -3.80 19.21
CA GLY A 107 6.50 -3.62 18.03
C GLY A 107 5.84 -4.15 16.76
N GLY A 108 4.61 -3.69 16.47
CA GLY A 108 3.87 -4.04 15.26
C GLY A 108 3.57 -5.54 15.21
N LEU A 109 3.11 -6.05 16.37
CA LEU A 109 3.07 -7.44 16.81
C LEU A 109 4.16 -8.32 16.17
N PHE A 110 5.37 -8.22 16.75
CA PHE A 110 6.56 -8.97 16.36
C PHE A 110 6.88 -8.90 14.86
N LEU A 111 6.65 -7.74 14.23
CA LEU A 111 6.83 -7.45 12.80
C LEU A 111 5.88 -8.18 11.84
N LEU A 112 5.28 -9.30 12.25
CA LEU A 112 4.32 -10.06 11.43
C LEU A 112 3.08 -9.22 11.10
N GLY A 113 2.66 -8.37 12.03
CA GLY A 113 1.57 -7.43 11.79
C GLY A 113 1.88 -6.47 10.64
N VAL A 114 3.11 -5.95 10.59
CA VAL A 114 3.54 -5.04 9.52
C VAL A 114 3.50 -5.74 8.16
N LEU A 115 3.97 -7.00 8.08
CA LEU A 115 3.88 -7.82 6.85
C LEU A 115 2.44 -8.05 6.41
N TYR A 116 1.55 -8.34 7.36
CA TYR A 116 0.12 -8.48 7.09
C TYR A 116 -0.49 -7.18 6.56
N ASP A 117 -0.08 -6.03 7.09
CA ASP A 117 -0.57 -4.73 6.63
C ASP A 117 -0.04 -4.37 5.25
N PHE A 118 1.19 -4.72 4.88
CA PHE A 118 1.67 -4.60 3.49
C PHE A 118 0.74 -5.31 2.48
N TRP A 119 0.09 -6.40 2.89
CA TRP A 119 -0.86 -7.13 2.06
C TRP A 119 -2.26 -6.51 2.02
N THR A 120 -2.70 -5.92 3.13
CA THR A 120 -4.13 -5.64 3.36
C THR A 120 -4.47 -4.17 3.46
N LEU A 121 -3.48 -3.26 3.53
CA LEU A 121 -3.68 -1.83 3.77
C LEU A 121 -4.69 -1.21 2.80
N ASN A 122 -4.58 -1.48 1.50
CA ASN A 122 -5.47 -0.90 0.49
C ASN A 122 -6.93 -1.29 0.72
N THR A 123 -7.20 -2.56 0.97
CA THR A 123 -8.53 -3.05 1.31
C THR A 123 -9.02 -2.42 2.61
N GLN A 124 -8.14 -2.31 3.61
CA GLN A 124 -8.45 -1.69 4.89
C GLN A 124 -8.85 -0.21 4.75
N VAL A 125 -8.13 0.59 3.95
CA VAL A 125 -8.49 1.99 3.65
C VAL A 125 -9.80 2.06 2.87
N SER A 126 -9.96 1.22 1.84
CA SER A 126 -11.16 1.18 1.00
C SER A 126 -12.44 0.91 1.78
N ILE A 127 -12.36 0.03 2.78
CA ILE A 127 -13.49 -0.27 3.67
C ILE A 127 -13.79 0.92 4.59
N VAL A 128 -12.77 1.61 5.09
CA VAL A 128 -12.95 2.79 5.96
C VAL A 128 -13.60 3.92 5.19
N ASN A 129 -13.11 4.21 3.97
CA ASN A 129 -13.67 5.23 3.11
C ASN A 129 -15.12 4.92 2.72
N ALA A 130 -15.42 3.69 2.30
CA ALA A 130 -16.78 3.27 1.96
C ALA A 130 -17.78 3.36 3.13
N LYS A 131 -17.33 3.29 4.38
CA LYS A 131 -18.19 3.43 5.57
C LYS A 131 -18.47 4.88 5.95
N ARG A 132 -17.67 5.83 5.45
CA ARG A 132 -17.76 7.26 5.77
C ARG A 132 -18.32 8.10 4.61
N SER A 133 -18.56 7.49 3.45
CA SER A 133 -19.22 8.09 2.29
C SER A 133 -20.73 8.24 2.47
#